data_AF-A0A3D6E1F6-F1
#
_entry.id   AF-A0A3D6E1F6-F1
#
_cell.length_a   1.000
_cell.length_b   1.000
_cell.length_c   1.000
_cell.angle_alpha   90.00
_cell.angle_beta   90.00
_cell.angle_gamma   90.00
#
_symmetry.space_group_name_H-M   'P 1'
#
loop_
_entity.id
_entity.type
_entity.pdbx_description
1 polymer ?
#
loop_
_entity_poly.entity_id
_entity_poly.type
_entity_poly.pdbx_seq_one_letter_code
_entity_poly.pdbx_strand_id
1 'polypeptide(L)'
;MNARLREIPYNYTSFSDREIVIRLLGPEQWALLDRLRAERVTGRSARMLYEVLGDIWVVQRNPYLEDDLLANRARRIALVEALRHRLREIEKRRQGNDRVSPLIVAAAAAVDAFERHFDDTARLRARVRKALLRHTRRDNIAFDGLARVSHVTDATDWRIEYPFVVLHPDSEEEIAPLVRACIKLGLTIIPRGGGTGYTGGAIPLTPMSAVINTEKLLDIGGVEEILLPGCERRYATIRTGAGVVTARVAEAAASAGRVFAVDPTSAEASCIGGNIAMNA
;
A
#
# COMPACT_ATOMS: atom_id res chain seq x y z
N MET A 1 -0.59 4.16 -37.40
CA MET A 1 -0.75 3.90 -35.95
C MET A 1 -0.16 2.52 -35.66
N ASN A 2 1.13 2.44 -35.32
CA ASN A 2 1.72 1.17 -34.87
C ASN A 2 1.30 0.95 -33.43
N ALA A 3 0.43 -0.03 -33.19
CA ALA A 3 0.09 -0.49 -31.85
C ALA A 3 1.39 -0.82 -31.12
N ARG A 4 1.68 -0.11 -30.02
CA ARG A 4 2.81 -0.43 -29.13
C ARG A 4 2.54 -1.83 -28.56
N LEU A 5 3.17 -2.86 -29.13
CA LEU A 5 3.24 -4.19 -28.55
C LEU A 5 3.92 -4.07 -27.19
N ARG A 6 3.18 -4.40 -26.13
CA ARG A 6 3.67 -4.54 -24.76
C ARG A 6 4.59 -5.77 -24.72
N GLU A 7 5.82 -5.60 -24.27
CA GLU A 7 6.83 -6.66 -24.21
C GLU A 7 6.90 -7.33 -22.82
N ILE A 8 6.46 -6.64 -21.77
CA ILE A 8 6.27 -7.27 -20.46
C ILE A 8 5.02 -8.15 -20.52
N PRO A 9 5.13 -9.46 -20.20
CA PRO A 9 4.07 -10.44 -20.47
C PRO A 9 2.84 -10.34 -19.56
N TYR A 10 2.81 -9.36 -18.66
CA TYR A 10 1.76 -9.20 -17.65
C TYR A 10 0.93 -7.94 -17.92
N ASN A 11 -0.39 -8.08 -18.03
CA ASN A 11 -1.32 -6.97 -18.19
C ASN A 11 -1.88 -6.44 -16.85
N TYR A 12 -1.29 -6.84 -15.73
CA TYR A 12 -1.76 -6.52 -14.38
C TYR A 12 -1.47 -5.09 -13.91
N THR A 13 -0.97 -4.22 -14.80
CA THR A 13 -0.43 -2.92 -14.41
C THR A 13 -0.85 -1.85 -15.41
N SER A 14 -1.32 -0.72 -14.88
CA SER A 14 -1.54 0.53 -15.63
C SER A 14 -0.23 1.17 -16.13
N PHE A 15 0.91 0.63 -15.73
CA PHE A 15 2.24 1.07 -16.16
C PHE A 15 2.63 0.45 -17.49
N SER A 16 3.11 1.30 -18.39
CA SER A 16 3.79 0.90 -19.62
C SER A 16 5.15 0.25 -19.35
N ASP A 17 5.67 -0.48 -20.34
CA ASP A 17 7.03 -1.06 -20.27
C ASP A 17 8.08 0.00 -19.95
N ARG A 18 7.94 1.21 -20.54
CA ARG A 18 8.81 2.36 -20.26
C ARG A 18 8.85 2.67 -18.77
N GLU A 19 7.69 2.76 -18.14
CA GLU A 19 7.59 3.16 -16.74
C GLU A 19 8.13 2.10 -15.78
N ILE A 20 7.98 0.82 -16.12
CA ILE A 20 8.53 -0.29 -15.35
C ILE A 20 10.05 -0.31 -15.49
N VAL A 21 10.58 -0.22 -16.72
CA VAL A 21 12.03 -0.17 -16.97
C VAL A 21 12.66 1.02 -16.27
N ILE A 22 12.07 2.22 -16.34
CA ILE A 22 12.62 3.41 -15.67
C ILE A 22 12.65 3.23 -14.15
N ARG A 23 11.64 2.60 -13.55
CA ARG A 23 11.60 2.37 -12.10
C ARG A 23 12.61 1.33 -11.63
N LEU A 24 12.85 0.30 -12.43
CA LEU A 24 13.75 -0.80 -12.07
C LEU A 24 15.20 -0.51 -12.46
N LEU A 25 15.44 0.09 -13.62
CA LEU A 25 16.76 0.24 -14.24
C LEU A 25 17.19 1.69 -14.46
N GLY A 26 16.27 2.65 -14.35
CA GLY A 26 16.54 4.08 -14.57
C GLY A 26 16.33 4.57 -16.01
N PRO A 27 16.27 5.91 -16.21
CA PRO A 27 15.97 6.53 -17.50
C PRO A 27 17.05 6.31 -18.56
N GLU A 28 18.32 6.22 -18.17
CA GLU A 28 19.43 5.97 -19.09
C GLU A 28 19.33 4.59 -19.74
N GLN A 29 18.95 3.58 -18.95
CA GLN A 29 18.80 2.20 -19.43
C GLN A 29 17.59 2.05 -20.35
N TRP A 30 16.51 2.79 -20.08
CA TRP A 30 15.40 2.89 -21.04
C TRP A 30 15.87 3.48 -22.38
N ALA A 31 16.62 4.58 -22.37
CA ALA A 31 17.11 5.21 -23.61
C ALA A 31 18.08 4.30 -24.40
N LEU A 32 18.87 3.48 -23.70
CA LEU A 32 19.72 2.47 -24.31
C LEU A 32 18.89 1.33 -24.94
N LEU A 33 17.90 0.82 -24.21
CA LEU A 33 16.99 -0.23 -24.69
C LEU A 33 16.20 0.22 -25.92
N ASP A 34 15.70 1.46 -25.94
CA ASP A 34 14.96 2.02 -27.07
C ASP A 34 15.83 2.14 -28.33
N ARG A 35 17.09 2.56 -28.19
CA ARG A 35 18.08 2.56 -29.29
C ARG A 35 18.34 1.16 -29.84
N LEU A 36 18.54 0.17 -28.97
CA LEU A 36 18.77 -1.22 -29.38
C LEU A 36 17.55 -1.82 -30.10
N ARG A 37 16.33 -1.44 -29.72
CA ARG A 37 15.09 -1.87 -30.40
C ARG A 37 14.99 -1.30 -31.82
N ALA A 38 15.39 -0.05 -32.03
CA ALA A 38 15.39 0.57 -33.36
C ALA A 38 16.30 -0.16 -34.35
N GLU A 39 17.36 -0.80 -33.85
CA GLU A 39 18.35 -1.54 -34.67
C GLU A 39 17.86 -2.95 -35.09
N ARG A 40 16.71 -3.45 -34.59
CA ARG A 40 16.08 -4.74 -34.94
C ARG A 40 16.95 -6.01 -34.77
N VAL A 41 18.08 -5.95 -34.08
CA VAL A 41 19.04 -7.07 -33.94
C VAL A 41 18.74 -8.02 -32.77
N THR A 42 17.97 -7.62 -31.74
CA THR A 42 18.01 -8.28 -30.41
C THR A 42 16.66 -8.77 -29.84
N GLY A 43 15.74 -9.27 -30.68
CA GLY A 43 14.38 -9.64 -30.24
C GLY A 43 14.30 -10.66 -29.09
N ARG A 44 15.11 -11.73 -29.10
CA ARG A 44 15.03 -12.78 -28.07
C ARG A 44 15.66 -12.36 -26.74
N SER A 45 16.78 -11.64 -26.78
CA SER A 45 17.45 -11.14 -25.57
C SER A 45 16.66 -10.01 -24.90
N ALA A 46 16.04 -9.13 -25.70
CA ALA A 46 15.15 -8.09 -25.19
C ALA A 46 13.93 -8.71 -24.49
N ARG A 47 13.28 -9.71 -25.11
CA ARG A 47 12.17 -10.44 -24.48
C ARG A 47 12.54 -11.05 -23.13
N MET A 48 13.71 -11.71 -23.03
CA MET A 48 14.17 -12.29 -21.77
C MET A 48 14.42 -11.23 -20.70
N LEU A 49 14.92 -10.04 -21.08
CA LEU A 49 15.07 -8.92 -20.15
C LEU A 49 13.69 -8.44 -19.66
N TYR A 50 12.72 -8.25 -20.54
CA TYR A 50 11.36 -7.87 -20.14
C TYR A 50 10.66 -8.92 -19.29
N GLU A 51 10.92 -10.21 -19.50
CA GLU A 51 10.45 -11.29 -18.60
C GLU A 51 11.06 -11.13 -17.20
N VAL A 52 12.37 -10.89 -17.09
CA VAL A 52 13.03 -10.64 -15.79
C VAL A 52 12.44 -9.43 -15.07
N LEU A 53 12.30 -8.30 -15.78
CA LEU A 53 11.74 -7.08 -15.20
C LEU A 53 10.26 -7.23 -14.84
N GLY A 54 9.51 -7.95 -15.68
CA GLY A 54 8.11 -8.27 -15.43
C GLY A 54 7.92 -9.10 -14.17
N ASP A 55 8.73 -10.16 -14.00
CA ASP A 55 8.67 -11.03 -12.82
C ASP A 55 8.94 -10.24 -11.53
N ILE A 56 9.99 -9.41 -11.52
CA ILE A 56 10.31 -8.52 -10.38
C ILE A 56 9.12 -7.60 -10.09
N TRP A 57 8.60 -6.93 -11.12
CA TRP A 57 7.56 -5.92 -10.98
C TRP A 57 6.24 -6.52 -10.47
N VAL A 58 5.82 -7.66 -11.01
CA VAL A 58 4.58 -8.34 -10.61
C VAL A 58 4.63 -8.76 -9.15
N VAL A 59 5.76 -9.30 -8.69
CA VAL A 59 5.91 -9.68 -7.29
C VAL A 59 5.91 -8.44 -6.38
N GLN A 60 6.67 -7.40 -6.70
CA GLN A 60 6.73 -6.18 -5.88
C GLN A 60 5.38 -5.44 -5.78
N ARG A 61 4.50 -5.59 -6.78
CA ARG A 61 3.18 -4.96 -6.82
C ARG A 61 2.03 -5.81 -6.32
N ASN A 62 2.29 -7.07 -5.97
CA ASN A 62 1.27 -7.99 -5.52
C ASN A 62 1.62 -8.52 -4.12
N PRO A 63 0.97 -8.00 -3.06
CA PRO A 63 1.29 -8.39 -1.70
C PRO A 63 1.02 -9.87 -1.41
N TYR A 64 0.12 -10.53 -2.16
CA TYR A 64 -0.10 -11.97 -2.03
C TYR A 64 1.10 -12.79 -2.55
N LEU A 65 1.69 -12.38 -3.68
CA LEU A 65 2.91 -13.04 -4.20
C LEU A 65 4.11 -12.75 -3.31
N GLU A 66 4.24 -11.51 -2.85
CA GLU A 66 5.28 -11.13 -1.89
C GLU A 66 5.18 -11.96 -0.59
N ASP A 67 3.98 -12.09 -0.02
CA ASP A 67 3.75 -12.88 1.19
C ASP A 67 4.04 -14.37 0.99
N ASP A 68 3.66 -14.97 -0.15
CA ASP A 68 3.98 -16.36 -0.47
C ASP A 68 5.50 -16.59 -0.52
N LEU A 69 6.25 -15.69 -1.16
CA LEU A 69 7.71 -15.78 -1.29
C LEU A 69 8.46 -15.44 0.01
N LEU A 70 7.87 -14.60 0.87
CA LEU A 70 8.36 -14.39 2.23
C LEU A 70 8.19 -15.65 3.08
N ALA A 71 7.05 -16.34 2.94
CA ALA A 71 6.76 -17.58 3.67
C ALA A 71 7.51 -18.80 3.14
N ASN A 72 7.82 -18.84 1.83
CA ASN A 72 8.42 -19.99 1.17
C ASN A 72 9.80 -19.69 0.59
N ARG A 73 10.84 -19.93 1.40
CA ARG A 73 12.24 -19.72 1.01
C ARG A 73 12.66 -20.51 -0.23
N ALA A 74 12.16 -21.73 -0.41
CA ALA A 74 12.52 -22.57 -1.57
C ALA A 74 11.98 -21.97 -2.87
N ARG A 75 10.72 -21.52 -2.90
CA ARG A 75 10.14 -20.81 -4.06
C ARG A 75 10.88 -19.51 -4.36
N ARG A 76 11.24 -18.76 -3.31
CA ARG A 76 12.04 -17.53 -3.46
C ARG A 76 13.39 -17.79 -4.12
N ILE A 77 14.13 -18.78 -3.64
CA ILE A 77 15.43 -19.17 -4.23
C ILE A 77 15.25 -19.58 -5.69
N ALA A 78 14.27 -20.45 -5.98
CA ALA A 78 14.00 -20.91 -7.34
C ALA A 78 13.67 -19.75 -8.30
N LEU A 79 12.86 -18.78 -7.85
CA LEU A 79 12.55 -17.58 -8.65
C LEU A 79 13.82 -16.76 -8.93
N VAL A 80 14.61 -16.43 -7.90
CA VAL A 80 15.84 -15.64 -8.06
C VAL A 80 16.85 -16.34 -8.96
N GLU A 81 17.01 -17.66 -8.83
CA GLU A 81 17.87 -18.47 -9.69
C GLU A 81 17.40 -18.46 -11.14
N ALA A 82 16.09 -18.53 -11.39
CA ALA A 82 15.52 -18.43 -12.72
C ALA A 82 15.78 -17.05 -13.36
N LEU A 83 15.63 -15.95 -12.60
CA LEU A 83 15.96 -14.60 -13.06
C LEU A 83 17.44 -14.50 -13.42
N ARG A 84 18.34 -14.95 -12.53
CA ARG A 84 19.79 -14.96 -12.77
C ARG A 84 20.18 -15.84 -13.96
N HIS A 85 19.50 -16.98 -14.16
CA HIS A 85 19.71 -17.83 -15.33
C HIS A 85 19.35 -17.11 -16.63
N ARG A 86 18.21 -16.42 -16.69
CA ARG A 86 17.83 -15.62 -17.86
C ARG A 86 18.86 -14.54 -18.17
N LEU A 87 19.39 -13.85 -17.17
CA LEU A 87 20.45 -12.85 -17.35
C LEU A 87 21.74 -13.46 -17.93
N ARG A 88 22.16 -14.65 -17.46
CA ARG A 88 23.32 -15.37 -18.03
C ARG A 88 23.11 -15.76 -19.48
N GLU A 89 21.89 -16.16 -19.85
CA GLU A 89 21.56 -16.49 -21.24
C GLU A 89 21.55 -15.25 -22.16
N ILE A 90 21.15 -14.08 -21.64
CA ILE A 90 21.28 -12.80 -22.35
C ILE A 90 22.76 -12.47 -22.58
N GLU A 91 23.60 -12.62 -21.54
CA GLU A 91 25.05 -12.38 -21.62
C GLU A 91 25.71 -13.26 -22.69
N LYS A 92 25.46 -14.58 -22.68
CA LYS A 92 26.00 -15.50 -23.70
C LYS A 92 25.61 -15.09 -25.13
N ARG A 93 24.41 -14.52 -25.30
CA ARG A 93 23.87 -14.13 -26.61
C ARG A 93 24.31 -12.75 -27.07
N ARG A 94 25.01 -11.96 -26.27
CA ARG A 94 25.39 -10.60 -26.69
C ARG A 94 26.40 -10.60 -27.84
N GLN A 95 27.07 -11.72 -28.13
CA GLN A 95 28.00 -11.88 -29.26
C GLN A 95 29.02 -10.72 -29.41
N GLY A 96 29.51 -10.18 -28.29
CA GLY A 96 30.44 -9.04 -28.29
C GLY A 96 29.80 -7.65 -28.45
N ASN A 97 28.46 -7.53 -28.44
CA ASN A 97 27.79 -6.23 -28.40
C ASN A 97 27.92 -5.60 -27.00
N ASP A 98 28.96 -4.78 -26.83
CA ASP A 98 29.26 -4.11 -25.56
C ASP A 98 28.17 -3.13 -25.11
N ARG A 99 27.29 -2.69 -26.02
CA ARG A 99 26.14 -1.82 -25.68
C ARG A 99 25.08 -2.55 -24.85
N VAL A 100 25.10 -3.88 -24.78
CA VAL A 100 24.16 -4.67 -23.95
C VAL A 100 24.68 -4.83 -22.52
N SER A 101 25.99 -4.72 -22.29
CA SER A 101 26.62 -4.92 -20.99
C SER A 101 26.02 -4.01 -19.88
N PRO A 102 25.83 -2.69 -20.10
CA PRO A 102 25.20 -1.82 -19.11
C PRO A 102 23.79 -2.26 -18.69
N LEU A 103 22.99 -2.80 -19.63
CA LEU A 103 21.64 -3.30 -19.34
C LEU A 103 21.68 -4.54 -18.46
N ILE A 104 22.61 -5.46 -18.72
CA ILE A 104 22.76 -6.69 -17.93
C ILE A 104 23.23 -6.35 -16.52
N VAL A 105 24.18 -5.42 -16.38
CA VAL A 105 24.66 -4.94 -15.07
C VAL A 105 23.52 -4.30 -14.28
N ALA A 106 22.74 -3.41 -14.91
CA ALA A 106 21.59 -2.79 -14.26
C ALA A 106 20.52 -3.81 -13.87
N ALA A 107 20.23 -4.78 -14.73
CA ALA A 107 19.24 -5.82 -14.46
C ALA A 107 19.71 -6.78 -13.35
N ALA A 108 21.01 -7.12 -13.30
CA ALA A 108 21.59 -7.89 -12.22
C ALA A 108 21.47 -7.16 -10.88
N ALA A 109 21.77 -5.86 -10.85
CA ALA A 109 21.59 -5.03 -9.67
C ALA A 109 20.11 -4.97 -9.21
N ALA A 110 19.16 -4.93 -10.16
CA ALA A 110 17.73 -4.99 -9.86
C ALA A 110 17.31 -6.36 -9.28
N VAL A 111 17.83 -7.47 -9.80
CA VAL A 111 17.60 -8.81 -9.24
C VAL A 111 18.19 -8.92 -7.83
N ASP A 112 19.40 -8.40 -7.60
CA ASP A 112 20.02 -8.43 -6.27
C ASP A 112 19.24 -7.55 -5.27
N ALA A 113 18.74 -6.40 -5.69
CA ALA A 113 17.86 -5.57 -4.88
C ALA A 113 16.53 -6.27 -4.56
N PHE A 114 15.95 -6.95 -5.55
CA PHE A 114 14.74 -7.76 -5.38
C PHE A 114 14.95 -8.93 -4.40
N GLU A 115 16.10 -9.62 -4.45
CA GLU A 115 16.44 -10.67 -3.49
C GLU A 115 16.57 -10.11 -2.06
N ARG A 116 17.34 -9.01 -1.89
CA ARG A 116 17.54 -8.36 -0.58
C ARG A 116 16.24 -7.85 0.05
N HIS A 117 15.31 -7.38 -0.78
CA HIS A 117 14.02 -6.85 -0.34
C HIS A 117 13.25 -7.80 0.59
N PHE A 118 13.31 -9.12 0.34
CA PHE A 118 12.63 -10.10 1.17
C PHE A 118 13.21 -10.18 2.59
N ASP A 119 14.54 -10.19 2.70
CA ASP A 119 15.21 -10.26 4.01
C ASP A 119 15.07 -8.94 4.78
N ASP A 120 15.09 -7.81 4.08
CA ASP A 120 14.86 -6.49 4.67
C ASP A 120 13.42 -6.33 5.14
N THR A 121 12.45 -6.79 4.35
CA THR A 121 11.03 -6.83 4.72
C THR A 121 10.81 -7.72 5.93
N ALA A 122 11.38 -8.93 5.96
CA ALA A 122 11.27 -9.84 7.10
C ALA A 122 11.84 -9.21 8.39
N ARG A 123 13.02 -8.58 8.30
CA ARG A 123 13.65 -7.86 9.41
C ARG A 123 12.80 -6.70 9.89
N LEU A 124 12.24 -5.90 8.98
CA LEU A 124 11.38 -4.77 9.34
C LEU A 124 10.07 -5.26 9.97
N ARG A 125 9.40 -6.28 9.41
CA ARG A 125 8.18 -6.89 10.00
C ARG A 125 8.44 -7.38 11.43
N ALA A 126 9.59 -8.01 11.68
CA ALA A 126 9.97 -8.44 13.03
C ALA A 126 10.16 -7.26 14.00
N ARG A 127 10.82 -6.18 13.56
CA ARG A 127 11.00 -4.95 14.35
C ARG A 127 9.67 -4.28 14.65
N VAL A 128 8.81 -4.09 13.65
CA VAL A 128 7.49 -3.50 13.78
C VAL A 128 6.63 -4.32 14.75
N ARG A 129 6.55 -5.64 14.54
CA ARG A 129 5.81 -6.54 15.43
C ARG A 129 6.29 -6.46 16.87
N LYS A 130 7.61 -6.50 17.10
CA LYS A 130 8.21 -6.39 18.45
C LYS A 130 7.85 -5.07 19.14
N ALA A 131 7.79 -3.97 18.41
CA ALA A 131 7.44 -2.66 18.95
C ALA A 131 5.94 -2.56 19.28
N LEU A 132 5.07 -3.00 18.36
CA LEU A 132 3.62 -2.79 18.45
C LEU A 132 2.90 -3.82 19.33
N LEU A 133 3.42 -5.05 19.48
CA LEU A 133 2.83 -6.07 20.37
C LEU A 133 2.77 -5.67 21.85
N ARG A 134 3.48 -4.59 22.24
CA ARG A 134 3.42 -4.02 23.58
C ARG A 134 2.18 -3.17 23.82
N HIS A 135 1.45 -2.85 22.77
CA HIS A 135 0.42 -1.81 22.75
C HIS A 135 -0.91 -2.29 22.16
N THR A 136 -0.89 -3.39 21.41
CA THR A 136 -2.09 -3.98 20.81
C THR A 136 -1.91 -5.48 20.63
N ARG A 137 -3.00 -6.18 20.31
CA ARG A 137 -2.99 -7.63 20.06
C ARG A 137 -2.28 -7.99 18.75
N ARG A 138 -1.87 -9.25 18.62
CA ARG A 138 -1.09 -9.73 17.47
C ARG A 138 -1.86 -9.64 16.15
N ASP A 139 -3.14 -9.96 16.20
CA ASP A 139 -4.13 -9.91 15.14
C ASP A 139 -4.46 -8.48 14.69
N ASN A 140 -4.21 -7.48 15.53
CA ASN A 140 -4.36 -6.07 15.16
C ASN A 140 -3.14 -5.51 14.39
N ILE A 141 -2.12 -6.33 14.11
CA ILE A 141 -0.92 -5.94 13.36
C ILE A 141 -0.87 -6.75 12.06
N ALA A 142 -1.53 -6.23 11.04
CA ALA A 142 -1.77 -6.91 9.78
C ALA A 142 -0.71 -6.53 8.73
N PHE A 143 0.00 -7.54 8.23
CA PHE A 143 0.95 -7.40 7.11
C PHE A 143 0.48 -8.14 5.86
N ASP A 144 -0.63 -8.87 5.96
CA ASP A 144 -1.14 -9.73 4.91
C ASP A 144 -1.71 -8.94 3.73
N GLY A 145 -1.76 -9.61 2.58
CA GLY A 145 -2.29 -9.05 1.35
C GLY A 145 -3.71 -8.50 1.47
N LEU A 146 -4.63 -9.14 2.21
CA LEU A 146 -6.02 -8.69 2.29
C LEU A 146 -6.13 -7.34 3.00
N ALA A 147 -5.52 -7.22 4.18
CA ALA A 147 -5.48 -5.96 4.92
C ALA A 147 -4.81 -4.86 4.08
N ARG A 148 -3.66 -5.14 3.47
CA ARG A 148 -2.95 -4.13 2.67
C ARG A 148 -3.73 -3.70 1.43
N VAL A 149 -4.33 -4.64 0.69
CA VAL A 149 -5.12 -4.37 -0.53
C VAL A 149 -6.36 -3.53 -0.24
N SER A 150 -7.08 -3.81 0.86
CA SER A 150 -8.29 -3.07 1.23
C SER A 150 -8.02 -1.63 1.69
N HIS A 151 -6.76 -1.27 1.92
CA HIS A 151 -6.35 0.05 2.45
C HIS A 151 -5.41 0.82 1.51
N VAL A 152 -5.35 0.43 0.23
CA VAL A 152 -4.46 1.07 -0.76
C VAL A 152 -4.98 2.37 -1.35
N THR A 153 -6.30 2.59 -1.27
CA THR A 153 -6.99 3.70 -1.91
C THR A 153 -8.24 4.11 -1.13
N ASP A 154 -8.81 5.27 -1.45
CA ASP A 154 -10.11 5.74 -0.96
C ASP A 154 -11.09 5.89 -2.14
N ALA A 155 -12.23 6.56 -1.93
CA ALA A 155 -13.24 6.73 -2.97
C ALA A 155 -12.78 7.58 -4.17
N THR A 156 -11.60 8.20 -4.14
CA THR A 156 -11.02 8.82 -5.34
C THR A 156 -10.69 7.81 -6.43
N ASP A 157 -10.31 6.59 -6.07
CA ASP A 157 -9.94 5.48 -6.98
C ASP A 157 -8.87 5.83 -8.05
N TRP A 158 -8.12 6.94 -7.88
CA TRP A 158 -7.13 7.41 -8.86
C TRP A 158 -5.70 7.05 -8.49
N ARG A 159 -5.45 6.78 -7.20
CA ARG A 159 -4.12 6.48 -6.67
C ARG A 159 -4.18 5.23 -5.81
N ILE A 160 -3.18 4.38 -6.00
CA ILE A 160 -2.99 3.13 -5.26
C ILE A 160 -1.56 3.11 -4.73
N GLU A 161 -1.42 2.96 -3.43
CA GLU A 161 -0.15 2.66 -2.78
C GLU A 161 -0.36 1.71 -1.61
N TYR A 162 0.49 0.69 -1.49
CA TYR A 162 0.34 -0.32 -0.44
C TYR A 162 1.00 0.16 0.86
N PRO A 163 0.29 0.13 2.00
CA PRO A 163 0.95 0.39 3.27
C PRO A 163 1.88 -0.78 3.64
N PHE A 164 2.86 -0.51 4.50
CA PHE A 164 3.72 -1.55 5.07
C PHE A 164 2.93 -2.43 6.04
N VAL A 165 2.08 -1.80 6.85
CA VAL A 165 1.28 -2.46 7.89
C VAL A 165 -0.07 -1.75 8.05
N VAL A 166 -1.11 -2.51 8.35
CA VAL A 166 -2.41 -1.98 8.77
C VAL A 166 -2.62 -2.34 10.24
N LEU A 167 -3.03 -1.36 11.03
CA LEU A 167 -3.26 -1.48 12.47
C LEU A 167 -4.76 -1.34 12.76
N HIS A 168 -5.29 -2.25 13.57
CA HIS A 168 -6.71 -2.33 13.91
C HIS A 168 -6.91 -2.27 15.44
N PRO A 169 -6.59 -1.13 16.10
CA PRO A 169 -6.68 -0.99 17.56
C PRO A 169 -8.05 -1.39 18.10
N ASP A 170 -8.08 -2.03 19.27
CA ASP A 170 -9.32 -2.39 19.95
C ASP A 170 -9.90 -1.24 20.79
N SER A 171 -9.05 -0.29 21.21
CA SER A 171 -9.46 0.82 22.08
C SER A 171 -8.68 2.11 21.79
N GLU A 172 -9.21 3.23 22.28
CA GLU A 172 -8.61 4.55 22.13
C GLU A 172 -7.25 4.67 22.83
N GLU A 173 -7.07 3.96 23.96
CA GLU A 173 -5.82 3.96 24.73
C GLU A 173 -4.64 3.40 23.95
N GLU A 174 -4.88 2.56 22.94
CA GLU A 174 -3.85 2.00 22.07
C GLU A 174 -3.30 3.03 21.07
N ILE A 175 -4.08 4.07 20.72
CA ILE A 175 -3.74 5.00 19.63
C ILE A 175 -2.42 5.73 19.89
N ALA A 176 -2.32 6.41 21.03
CA ALA A 176 -1.14 7.21 21.35
C ALA A 176 0.17 6.40 21.37
N PRO A 177 0.26 5.22 22.02
CA PRO A 177 1.48 4.42 21.96
C PRO A 177 1.74 3.81 20.56
N LEU A 178 0.72 3.41 19.79
CA LEU A 178 0.90 2.94 18.41
C LEU A 178 1.48 4.04 17.51
N VAL A 179 0.97 5.27 17.60
CA VAL A 179 1.50 6.44 16.88
C VAL A 179 2.97 6.67 17.22
N ARG A 180 3.32 6.71 18.51
CA ARG A 180 4.71 6.90 18.95
C ARG A 180 5.64 5.79 18.43
N ALA A 181 5.18 4.55 18.42
CA ALA A 181 5.95 3.42 17.92
C ALA A 181 6.17 3.53 16.40
N CYS A 182 5.13 3.86 15.63
CA CYS A 182 5.23 4.03 14.17
C CYS A 182 6.22 5.14 13.79
N ILE A 183 6.17 6.29 14.48
CA ILE A 183 7.14 7.38 14.27
C ILE A 183 8.57 6.91 14.53
N LYS A 184 8.82 6.20 15.64
CA LYS A 184 10.15 5.64 15.96
C LYS A 184 10.63 4.60 14.95
N LEU A 185 9.71 3.93 14.26
CA LEU A 185 10.01 2.96 13.20
C LEU A 185 10.23 3.62 11.83
N GLY A 186 10.00 4.94 11.71
CA GLY A 186 10.11 5.67 10.44
C GLY A 186 8.92 5.43 9.50
N LEU A 187 7.76 5.02 10.04
CA LEU A 187 6.54 4.81 9.25
C LEU A 187 5.69 6.08 9.23
N THR A 188 5.34 6.56 8.03
CA THR A 188 4.31 7.59 7.87
C THR A 188 2.96 7.04 8.32
N ILE A 189 2.18 7.81 9.09
CA ILE A 189 0.91 7.35 9.64
C ILE A 189 -0.24 7.90 8.81
N ILE A 190 -1.18 7.03 8.44
CA ILE A 190 -2.42 7.39 7.76
C ILE A 190 -3.59 6.97 8.66
N PRO A 191 -4.29 7.91 9.32
CA PRO A 191 -5.52 7.58 10.01
C PRO A 191 -6.62 7.27 8.99
N ARG A 192 -7.43 6.24 9.25
CA ARG A 192 -8.48 5.80 8.33
C ARG A 192 -9.70 5.28 9.07
N GLY A 193 -10.88 5.85 8.77
CA GLY A 193 -12.18 5.23 9.05
C GLY A 193 -12.64 4.42 7.83
N GLY A 194 -13.90 4.54 7.42
CA GLY A 194 -14.46 3.79 6.28
C GLY A 194 -13.86 4.09 4.89
N GLY A 195 -12.89 4.99 4.76
CA GLY A 195 -12.17 5.21 3.49
C GLY A 195 -13.00 5.82 2.35
N THR A 196 -14.09 6.52 2.67
CA THR A 196 -15.05 7.07 1.70
C THR A 196 -14.71 8.47 1.17
N GLY A 197 -13.54 9.02 1.51
CA GLY A 197 -13.13 10.36 1.12
C GLY A 197 -12.79 10.49 -0.38
N TYR A 198 -13.01 11.68 -0.94
CA TYR A 198 -12.75 12.02 -2.35
C TYR A 198 -11.55 12.95 -2.54
N THR A 199 -10.62 13.00 -1.59
CA THR A 199 -9.46 13.90 -1.61
C THR A 199 -8.12 13.17 -1.61
N GLY A 200 -8.11 11.84 -1.54
CA GLY A 200 -6.88 11.05 -1.42
C GLY A 200 -6.29 11.04 -0.01
N GLY A 201 -6.98 11.61 0.97
CA GLY A 201 -6.47 11.80 2.34
C GLY A 201 -6.24 10.50 3.12
N ALA A 202 -6.90 9.41 2.73
CA ALA A 202 -6.74 8.09 3.34
C ALA A 202 -5.85 7.14 2.51
N ILE A 203 -5.14 7.66 1.50
CA ILE A 203 -4.26 6.91 0.62
C ILE A 203 -2.81 7.00 1.11
N PRO A 204 -2.09 5.88 1.26
CA PRO A 204 -0.66 5.92 1.54
C PRO A 204 0.14 6.72 0.50
N LEU A 205 1.10 7.53 0.98
CA LEU A 205 1.99 8.27 0.09
C LEU A 205 3.19 7.43 -0.35
N THR A 206 3.67 6.54 0.53
CA THR A 206 4.83 5.68 0.28
C THR A 206 4.62 4.29 0.87
N PRO A 207 5.37 3.27 0.39
CA PRO A 207 5.34 1.93 0.98
C PRO A 207 5.73 1.89 2.46
N MET A 208 6.52 2.87 2.94
CA MET A 208 6.97 2.98 4.33
C MET A 208 5.92 3.69 5.20
N SER A 209 4.74 3.10 5.26
CA SER A 209 3.60 3.68 5.97
C SER A 209 2.82 2.67 6.80
N ALA A 210 2.19 3.17 7.86
CA ALA A 210 1.25 2.45 8.70
C ALA A 210 -0.13 3.11 8.55
N VAL A 211 -1.11 2.33 8.10
CA VAL A 211 -2.52 2.74 8.19
C VAL A 211 -3.03 2.36 9.57
N ILE A 212 -3.61 3.31 10.30
CA ILE A 212 -4.32 3.04 11.56
C ILE A 212 -5.81 3.11 11.25
N ASN A 213 -6.44 1.95 11.13
CA ASN A 213 -7.86 1.82 10.88
C ASN A 213 -8.64 1.92 12.20
N THR A 214 -9.48 2.94 12.32
CA THR A 214 -10.27 3.24 13.52
C THR A 214 -11.67 2.64 13.51
N GLU A 215 -12.07 1.86 12.50
CA GLU A 215 -13.42 1.29 12.34
C GLU A 215 -13.82 0.35 13.49
N LYS A 216 -12.87 -0.17 14.29
CA LYS A 216 -13.17 -0.95 15.49
C LYS A 216 -13.55 -0.10 16.71
N LEU A 217 -13.28 1.20 16.68
CA LEU A 217 -13.62 2.14 17.75
C LEU A 217 -15.10 2.54 17.66
N LEU A 218 -15.97 1.59 17.98
CA LEU A 218 -17.42 1.63 17.77
C LEU A 218 -18.23 2.03 19.02
N ASP A 219 -17.57 2.46 20.09
CA ASP A 219 -18.25 2.91 21.32
C ASP A 219 -19.22 4.06 21.01
N ILE A 220 -20.46 3.94 21.46
CA ILE A 220 -21.50 4.95 21.25
C ILE A 220 -22.37 5.02 22.51
N GLY A 221 -22.48 6.23 23.06
CA GLY A 221 -23.33 6.52 24.22
C GLY A 221 -24.76 6.88 23.83
N GLY A 222 -25.58 7.15 24.84
CA GLY A 222 -26.89 7.76 24.64
C GLY A 222 -26.79 9.25 24.31
N VAL A 223 -27.92 9.83 23.88
CA VAL A 223 -28.05 11.29 23.78
C VAL A 223 -28.27 11.86 25.17
N GLU A 224 -27.40 12.77 25.60
CA GLU A 224 -27.43 13.42 26.90
C GLU A 224 -27.48 14.95 26.77
N GLU A 225 -28.14 15.61 27.70
CA GLU A 225 -28.16 17.08 27.79
C GLU A 225 -26.96 17.56 28.60
N ILE A 226 -25.91 18.01 27.91
CA ILE A 226 -24.66 18.45 28.54
C ILE A 226 -24.46 19.96 28.39
N LEU A 227 -23.88 20.59 29.42
CA LEU A 227 -23.44 21.98 29.33
C LEU A 227 -22.06 22.00 28.66
N LEU A 228 -22.01 22.46 27.41
CA LEU A 228 -20.75 22.56 26.67
C LEU A 228 -19.87 23.69 27.24
N PRO A 229 -18.53 23.55 27.22
CA PRO A 229 -17.63 24.62 27.63
C PRO A 229 -17.92 25.94 26.89
N GLY A 230 -18.13 27.02 27.65
CA GLY A 230 -18.41 28.36 27.10
C GLY A 230 -19.86 28.60 26.65
N CYS A 231 -20.78 27.68 26.94
CA CYS A 231 -22.21 27.85 26.65
C CYS A 231 -23.04 28.12 27.91
N GLU A 232 -24.18 28.81 27.75
CA GLU A 232 -25.11 29.12 28.85
C GLU A 232 -26.29 28.13 28.96
N ARG A 233 -26.49 27.29 27.93
CA ARG A 233 -27.55 26.27 27.89
C ARG A 233 -26.97 24.89 27.64
N ARG A 234 -27.75 23.86 27.99
CA ARG A 234 -27.44 22.47 27.67
C ARG A 234 -27.74 22.15 26.20
N TYR A 235 -26.97 21.22 25.65
CA TYR A 235 -27.09 20.72 24.29
C TYR A 235 -27.19 19.20 24.31
N ALA A 236 -28.14 18.68 23.54
CA ALA A 236 -28.20 17.27 23.20
C ALA A 236 -26.90 16.85 22.52
N THR A 237 -26.14 15.97 23.18
CA THR A 237 -24.83 15.52 22.75
C THR A 237 -24.75 14.00 22.84
N ILE A 238 -24.00 13.40 21.92
CA ILE A 238 -23.74 11.97 21.89
C ILE A 238 -22.22 11.74 21.86
N ARG A 239 -21.71 10.96 22.80
CA ARG A 239 -20.31 10.52 22.79
C ARG A 239 -20.19 9.36 21.81
N THR A 240 -19.18 9.42 20.94
CA THR A 240 -18.91 8.37 19.94
C THR A 240 -17.41 8.14 19.81
N GLY A 241 -17.04 6.91 19.53
CA GLY A 241 -15.71 6.54 19.04
C GLY A 241 -15.56 6.94 17.56
N ALA A 242 -14.30 7.11 17.14
CA ALA A 242 -13.98 7.58 15.79
C ALA A 242 -14.45 6.63 14.67
N GLY A 243 -14.66 5.35 14.96
CA GLY A 243 -15.08 4.33 14.01
C GLY A 243 -16.58 4.21 13.81
N VAL A 244 -17.39 4.87 14.65
CA VAL A 244 -18.85 4.80 14.57
C VAL A 244 -19.34 5.32 13.22
N VAL A 245 -20.12 4.51 12.51
CA VAL A 245 -20.75 4.87 11.23
C VAL A 245 -21.76 6.00 11.44
N THR A 246 -21.77 7.00 10.55
CA THR A 246 -22.60 8.20 10.66
C THR A 246 -24.09 7.89 10.80
N ALA A 247 -24.59 6.94 10.00
CA ALA A 247 -25.98 6.48 10.07
C ALA A 247 -26.39 6.00 11.48
N ARG A 248 -25.50 5.29 12.20
CA ARG A 248 -25.79 4.83 13.57
C ARG A 248 -25.96 5.97 14.56
N VAL A 249 -25.24 7.08 14.36
CA VAL A 249 -25.40 8.28 15.19
C VAL A 249 -26.72 8.99 14.87
N ALA A 250 -27.11 9.03 13.60
CA ALA A 250 -28.40 9.56 13.19
C ALA A 250 -29.57 8.74 13.76
N GLU A 251 -29.47 7.41 13.73
CA GLU A 251 -30.46 6.49 14.34
C GLU A 251 -30.58 6.69 15.86
N ALA A 252 -29.44 6.80 16.56
CA ALA A 252 -29.42 7.06 18.00
C ALA A 252 -30.03 8.42 18.35
N ALA A 253 -29.75 9.45 17.55
CA ALA A 253 -30.36 10.77 17.71
C ALA A 253 -31.88 10.73 17.48
N ALA A 254 -32.33 10.08 16.40
CA ALA A 254 -33.74 9.94 16.07
C ALA A 254 -34.51 9.19 17.18
N SER A 255 -33.91 8.14 17.73
CA SER A 255 -34.48 7.37 18.86
C SER A 255 -34.66 8.22 20.12
N ALA A 256 -33.86 9.28 20.29
CA ALA A 256 -33.97 10.26 21.37
C ALA A 256 -34.85 11.47 21.01
N GLY A 257 -35.58 11.44 19.89
CA GLY A 257 -36.40 12.55 19.42
C GLY A 257 -35.58 13.76 18.93
N ARG A 258 -34.34 13.53 18.48
CA ARG A 258 -33.41 14.55 17.96
C ARG A 258 -33.05 14.25 16.50
N VAL A 259 -32.40 15.22 15.85
CA VAL A 259 -31.88 15.08 14.49
C VAL A 259 -30.37 15.27 14.55
N PHE A 260 -29.62 14.33 13.98
CA PHE A 260 -28.20 14.51 13.70
C PHE A 260 -28.06 15.12 12.30
N ALA A 261 -27.56 16.34 12.20
CA ALA A 261 -27.61 17.12 10.96
C ALA A 261 -26.52 16.78 9.94
N VAL A 262 -25.51 15.99 10.34
CA VAL A 262 -24.42 15.57 9.44
C VAL A 262 -24.93 14.41 8.58
N ASP A 263 -25.22 14.70 7.32
CA ASP A 263 -25.84 13.77 6.37
C ASP A 263 -25.07 13.72 5.02
N PRO A 264 -23.83 13.19 5.03
CA PRO A 264 -23.08 13.00 3.79
C PRO A 264 -23.72 11.88 2.96
N THR A 265 -23.58 11.91 1.63
CA THR A 265 -24.02 10.80 0.75
C THR A 265 -23.41 9.44 1.14
N SER A 266 -22.29 9.45 1.88
CA SER A 266 -21.63 8.25 2.39
C SER A 266 -22.03 7.87 3.82
N ALA A 267 -23.12 8.40 4.39
CA ALA A 267 -23.48 8.21 5.80
C ALA A 267 -23.54 6.74 6.28
N GLU A 268 -23.86 5.81 5.38
CA GLU A 268 -23.89 4.36 5.64
C GLU A 268 -22.50 3.70 5.74
N ALA A 269 -21.44 4.42 5.39
CA ALA A 269 -20.07 3.90 5.35
C ALA A 269 -19.02 4.86 5.96
N SER A 270 -19.26 6.17 5.97
CA SER A 270 -18.39 7.14 6.61
C SER A 270 -18.50 7.03 8.12
N CYS A 271 -17.37 7.22 8.81
CA CYS A 271 -17.29 7.21 10.26
C CYS A 271 -17.22 8.64 10.81
N ILE A 272 -17.68 8.84 12.05
CA ILE A 272 -17.63 10.15 12.74
C ILE A 272 -16.22 10.75 12.76
N GLY A 273 -15.19 9.95 12.99
CA GLY A 273 -13.80 10.43 12.96
C GLY A 273 -13.40 11.00 11.59
N GLY A 274 -13.89 10.39 10.51
CA GLY A 274 -13.70 10.89 9.15
C GLY A 274 -14.43 12.20 8.89
N ASN A 275 -15.70 12.29 9.32
CA ASN A 275 -16.49 13.52 9.17
C ASN A 275 -15.84 14.71 9.89
N ILE A 276 -15.36 14.50 11.12
CA ILE A 276 -14.64 15.54 11.89
C ILE A 276 -13.33 15.94 11.19
N ALA A 277 -12.54 14.96 10.75
CA ALA A 277 -11.25 15.23 10.10
C ALA A 277 -11.40 15.99 8.77
N MET A 278 -12.52 15.81 8.08
CA MET A 278 -12.81 16.43 6.79
C MET A 278 -13.69 17.68 6.89
N ASN A 279 -14.24 17.99 8.07
CA ASN A 279 -15.28 19.01 8.24
C ASN A 279 -16.42 18.83 7.22
N ALA A 280 -16.93 17.59 7.17
CA ALA A 280 -17.90 17.11 6.18
C ALA A 280 -19.30 17.71 6.35
#